data_AF-A0A4U2DUJ2-F1
#
_entry.id   AF-A0A4U2DUJ2-F1
#
_cell.length_a   1.000
_cell.length_b   1.000
_cell.length_c   1.000
_cell.angle_alpha   90.00
_cell.angle_beta   90.00
_cell.angle_gamma   90.00
#
_symmetry.space_group_name_H-M   'P 1'
#
loop_
_entity.id
_entity.type
_entity.pdbx_description
1 polymer ?
#
loop_
_entity_poly.entity_id
_entity_poly.type
_entity_poly.pdbx_seq_one_letter_code
_entity_poly.pdbx_strand_id
1 'polypeptide(L)'
;MGAASGFEFVLEDTLGRSRTDLAMVMNDVIAEAAKQPEISHTFSTFRANVPHYYVDIDREKAQQLGIPLSEIFQTLQGNLGSLYVNDFTMFGKNFRVTMQADSEHRSS
;
A
#
# COMPACT_ATOMS: atom_id res chain seq x y z
N MET A 1 6.65 8.20 24.13
CA MET A 1 5.19 8.18 24.36
C MET A 1 4.82 9.48 25.04
N GLY A 2 4.79 10.57 24.27
CA GLY A 2 4.60 11.94 24.77
C GLY A 2 3.13 12.28 24.81
N ALA A 3 2.68 12.94 25.87
CA ALA A 3 1.30 13.39 26.06
C ALA A 3 0.82 14.20 24.84
N ALA A 4 -0.12 13.63 24.08
CA ALA A 4 -0.86 14.38 23.07
C ALA A 4 -1.87 15.25 23.81
N SER A 5 -1.46 16.46 24.20
CA SER A 5 -2.38 17.54 24.52
C SER A 5 -3.06 17.98 23.22
N GLY A 6 -4.06 17.23 22.78
CA GLY A 6 -4.79 17.45 21.53
C GLY A 6 -6.05 16.58 21.46
N PHE A 7 -6.76 16.64 20.33
CA PHE A 7 -7.90 15.79 20.04
C PHE A 7 -7.65 14.97 18.78
N GLU A 8 -8.29 13.81 18.70
CA GLU A 8 -8.32 12.99 17.49
C GLU A 8 -9.71 13.10 16.86
N PHE A 9 -9.76 13.20 15.54
CA PHE A 9 -10.98 13.24 14.76
C PHE A 9 -10.91 12.20 13.65
N VAL A 10 -11.97 11.40 13.51
CA VAL A 10 -12.10 10.38 12.47
C VAL A 10 -13.14 10.86 11.47
N LEU A 11 -12.70 11.12 10.25
CA LEU A 11 -13.58 11.40 9.13
C LEU A 11 -13.98 10.07 8.46
N GLU A 12 -15.28 9.78 8.45
CA GLU A 12 -15.84 8.57 7.87
C GLU A 12 -16.74 8.91 6.67
N ASP A 13 -16.61 8.15 5.59
CA ASP A 13 -17.56 8.16 4.48
C ASP A 13 -18.50 6.95 4.57
N THR A 14 -19.79 7.22 4.77
CA THR A 14 -20.83 6.20 4.94
C THR A 14 -21.54 5.82 3.64
N LEU A 15 -21.16 6.44 2.52
CA LEU A 15 -21.83 6.27 1.22
C LEU A 15 -20.97 5.53 0.18
N GLY A 16 -19.78 5.06 0.57
CA GLY A 16 -18.92 4.24 -0.29
C GLY A 16 -18.35 4.97 -1.50
N ARG A 17 -18.06 6.26 -1.37
CA ARG A 17 -17.45 7.10 -2.41
C ARG A 17 -15.99 6.72 -2.63
N SER A 18 -15.36 7.34 -3.62
CA SER A 18 -13.96 7.07 -3.92
C SER A 18 -13.05 7.56 -2.80
N ARG A 19 -11.88 6.93 -2.66
CA ARG A 19 -10.84 7.37 -1.70
C ARG A 19 -10.36 8.79 -2.01
N THR A 20 -10.39 9.18 -3.28
CA THR A 20 -10.03 10.52 -3.74
C THR A 20 -11.04 11.56 -3.24
N ASP A 21 -12.34 11.25 -3.27
CA ASP A 21 -13.37 12.13 -2.73
C ASP A 21 -13.20 12.33 -1.22
N LEU A 22 -12.96 11.25 -0.47
CA LEU A 22 -12.66 11.34 0.95
C LEU A 22 -11.38 12.16 1.23
N ALA A 23 -10.37 12.06 0.35
CA ALA A 23 -9.15 12.87 0.47
C ALA A 23 -9.41 14.36 0.26
N MET A 24 -10.27 14.72 -0.70
CA MET A 24 -10.66 16.12 -0.92
C MET A 24 -11.34 16.68 0.33
N VAL A 25 -12.35 15.97 0.86
CA VAL A 25 -13.05 16.41 2.08
C VAL A 25 -12.11 16.48 3.28
N MET A 26 -11.19 15.52 3.44
CA MET A 26 -10.18 15.55 4.49
C MET A 26 -9.28 16.80 4.40
N ASN A 27 -8.86 17.17 3.19
CA ASN A 27 -8.05 18.37 2.98
C ASN A 27 -8.83 19.65 3.32
N ASP A 28 -10.12 19.71 2.96
CA ASP A 28 -10.98 20.84 3.29
C ASP A 28 -11.15 20.97 4.81
N VAL A 29 -11.39 19.86 5.52
CA VAL A 29 -11.49 19.84 6.99
C VAL A 29 -10.20 20.36 7.64
N ILE A 30 -9.03 19.92 7.16
CA ILE A 30 -7.74 20.39 7.67
C ILE A 30 -7.54 21.88 7.37
N ALA A 31 -7.90 22.33 6.16
CA ALA A 31 -7.76 23.72 5.75
C ALA A 31 -8.65 24.67 6.57
N GLU A 32 -9.89 24.27 6.87
CA GLU A 32 -10.79 25.05 7.73
C GLU A 32 -10.34 25.00 9.20
N ALA A 33 -9.89 23.84 9.69
CA ALA A 33 -9.40 23.72 11.06
C ALA A 33 -8.14 24.57 11.29
N ALA A 34 -7.26 24.69 10.30
CA ALA A 34 -6.06 25.53 10.35
C ALA A 34 -6.36 27.04 10.43
N LYS A 35 -7.59 27.48 10.10
CA LYS A 35 -8.02 28.88 10.24
C LYS A 35 -8.46 29.23 11.67
N GLN A 36 -8.75 28.23 12.51
CA GLN A 36 -9.23 28.45 13.86
C GLN A 36 -8.06 28.77 14.80
N PRO A 37 -8.06 29.93 15.48
CA PRO A 37 -6.96 30.33 16.35
C PRO A 37 -6.76 29.41 17.57
N GLU A 38 -7.79 28.65 17.95
CA GLU A 38 -7.74 27.65 19.02
C GLU A 38 -7.00 26.37 18.60
N ILE A 39 -6.76 26.17 17.30
CA ILE A 39 -6.18 24.97 16.73
C ILE A 39 -4.79 25.29 16.18
N SER A 40 -3.75 24.85 16.89
CA SER A 40 -2.37 25.20 16.53
C SER A 40 -1.80 24.37 15.36
N HIS A 41 -2.05 23.06 15.33
CA HIS A 41 -1.48 22.14 14.33
C HIS A 41 -2.49 21.05 13.95
N THR A 42 -2.85 20.98 12.68
CA THR A 42 -3.75 19.97 12.10
C THR A 42 -3.06 19.21 10.98
N PHE A 43 -3.14 17.88 11.01
CA PHE A 43 -2.62 17.03 9.95
C PHE A 43 -3.40 15.73 9.85
N SER A 44 -3.30 15.07 8.70
CA SER A 44 -3.77 13.70 8.50
C SER A 44 -2.70 12.86 7.81
N THR A 45 -2.61 11.60 8.22
CA THR A 45 -1.75 10.57 7.60
C THR A 45 -2.43 9.91 6.41
N PHE A 46 -3.71 10.18 6.15
CA PHE A 46 -4.45 9.62 5.03
C PHE A 46 -3.85 10.08 3.68
N ARG A 47 -3.71 9.13 2.75
CA ARG A 47 -3.22 9.35 1.39
C ARG A 47 -4.05 8.52 0.43
N ALA A 48 -4.81 9.18 -0.46
CA ALA A 48 -5.57 8.48 -1.50
C ALA A 48 -4.74 8.16 -2.76
N ASN A 49 -3.61 8.85 -2.95
CA ASN A 49 -2.78 8.75 -4.16
C ASN A 49 -1.62 7.74 -4.00
N VAL A 50 -1.83 6.64 -3.28
CA VAL A 50 -0.84 5.57 -3.25
C VAL A 50 -0.94 4.81 -4.57
N PRO A 51 0.09 4.81 -5.44
CA PRO A 51 0.02 4.11 -6.71
C PRO A 51 -0.17 2.62 -6.45
N HIS A 52 -1.25 2.08 -7.00
CA HIS A 52 -1.52 0.64 -7.00
C HIS A 52 -1.28 0.14 -8.42
N TYR A 53 -0.44 -0.90 -8.56
CA TYR A 53 -0.33 -1.61 -9.84
C TYR A 53 -1.58 -2.46 -10.02
N TYR A 54 -2.39 -2.10 -11.02
CA TYR A 54 -3.52 -2.91 -11.45
C TYR A 54 -3.04 -3.84 -12.56
N VAL A 55 -3.02 -5.14 -12.29
CA VAL A 55 -2.64 -6.16 -13.27
C VAL A 55 -3.93 -6.79 -13.79
N ASP A 56 -4.25 -6.53 -15.06
CA ASP A 56 -5.34 -7.20 -15.76
C ASP A 56 -4.83 -8.51 -16.36
N ILE A 57 -5.49 -9.63 -16.04
CA ILE A 57 -5.10 -10.97 -16.50
C ILE A 57 -6.18 -11.47 -17.46
N ASP A 58 -5.83 -11.53 -18.74
CA ASP A 58 -6.65 -12.16 -19.77
C ASP A 58 -6.64 -13.68 -19.60
N ARG A 59 -7.72 -14.20 -19.01
CA ARG A 59 -7.87 -15.62 -18.71
C ARG A 59 -8.10 -16.46 -19.97
N GLU A 60 -8.77 -15.92 -20.98
CA GLU A 60 -9.06 -16.64 -22.23
C GLU A 60 -7.76 -16.85 -23.00
N LYS A 61 -6.93 -15.81 -23.09
CA LYS A 61 -5.62 -15.90 -23.72
C LYS A 61 -4.67 -16.82 -22.97
N ALA A 62 -4.67 -16.78 -21.63
CA ALA A 62 -3.87 -17.71 -20.82
C ALA A 62 -4.26 -19.18 -21.10
N GLN A 63 -5.56 -19.48 -21.18
CA GLN A 63 -6.05 -20.82 -21.50
C GLN A 63 -5.69 -21.24 -22.94
N GLN A 64 -5.82 -20.35 -23.92
CA GLN A 64 -5.44 -20.63 -25.31
C GLN A 64 -3.95 -20.95 -25.47
N LEU A 65 -3.10 -20.30 -24.67
CA LEU A 65 -1.65 -20.52 -24.66
C LEU A 65 -1.24 -21.71 -23.77
N GLY A 66 -2.18 -22.37 -23.09
CA GLY A 66 -1.90 -23.46 -22.16
C GLY A 66 -1.16 -23.03 -20.90
N ILE A 67 -1.19 -21.74 -20.56
CA ILE A 67 -0.48 -21.17 -19.41
C ILE A 67 -1.39 -21.27 -18.18
N PRO A 68 -0.99 -21.99 -17.12
CA PRO A 68 -1.74 -22.02 -15.88
C PRO A 68 -1.77 -20.64 -15.23
N LEU A 69 -2.95 -20.19 -14.79
CA LEU A 69 -3.08 -18.92 -14.05
C LEU A 69 -2.21 -18.90 -12.79
N SER A 70 -1.96 -20.06 -12.18
CA SER A 70 -1.05 -20.21 -11.03
C SER A 70 0.38 -19.78 -11.35
N GLU A 71 0.88 -20.09 -12.55
CA GLU A 71 2.21 -19.66 -12.99
C GLU A 71 2.27 -18.15 -13.17
N ILE A 72 1.22 -17.55 -13.77
CA ILE A 72 1.11 -16.08 -13.92
C ILE A 72 1.16 -15.37 -12.56
N PHE A 73 0.39 -15.83 -11.57
CA PHE A 73 0.41 -15.24 -10.23
C PHE A 73 1.74 -15.45 -9.50
N GLN A 74 2.40 -16.60 -9.69
CA GLN A 74 3.71 -16.89 -9.08
C GLN A 74 4.81 -16.01 -9.68
N THR A 75 4.81 -15.81 -11.01
CA THR A 75 5.72 -14.91 -11.70
C THR A 75 5.50 -13.45 -11.32
N LEU A 76 4.24 -13.01 -11.17
CA LEU A 76 3.92 -11.67 -10.67
C LEU A 76 4.43 -11.46 -9.23
N GLN A 77 4.25 -12.44 -8.33
CA GLN A 77 4.79 -12.36 -6.96
C GLN A 77 6.33 -12.32 -6.92
N GLY A 78 7.01 -13.08 -7.79
CA GLY A 78 8.48 -13.10 -7.85
C GLY A 78 9.12 -11.85 -8.47
N ASN A 79 8.41 -11.17 -9.39
CA ASN A 79 8.91 -9.94 -10.03
C ASN A 79 8.50 -8.66 -9.31
N LEU A 80 7.27 -8.59 -8.76
CA LEU A 80 6.73 -7.42 -8.06
C LEU A 80 6.97 -7.46 -6.54
N GLY A 81 7.54 -8.55 -6.01
CA GLY A 81 7.70 -8.76 -4.58
C GLY A 81 8.96 -9.55 -4.23
N SER A 82 9.28 -9.56 -2.94
CA SER A 82 10.32 -10.40 -2.37
C SER A 82 9.69 -11.71 -1.96
N LEU A 83 10.11 -12.83 -2.54
CA LEU A 83 9.63 -14.14 -2.13
C LEU A 83 10.42 -14.58 -0.90
N TYR A 84 9.73 -14.87 0.20
CA TYR A 84 10.37 -15.55 1.33
C TYR A 84 10.62 -17.01 0.96
N VAL A 85 11.86 -17.48 1.13
CA VAL A 85 12.23 -18.87 0.83
C VAL A 85 12.27 -19.68 2.12
N ASN A 86 13.09 -19.26 3.08
CA ASN A 86 13.29 -19.93 4.37
C ASN A 86 14.10 -19.05 5.33
N ASP A 87 14.35 -19.55 6.54
CA ASP A 87 15.32 -18.98 7.47
C ASP A 87 16.55 -19.89 7.57
N PHE A 88 17.75 -19.30 7.75
CA PHE A 88 18.96 -20.03 8.12
C PHE A 88 19.55 -19.48 9.42
N THR A 89 20.16 -20.35 10.22
CA THR A 89 20.79 -19.95 11.49
C THR A 89 22.28 -19.73 11.28
N MET A 90 22.77 -18.54 11.64
CA MET A 90 24.20 -18.22 11.69
C MET A 90 24.49 -17.52 13.03
N PHE A 91 25.57 -17.90 13.70
CA PHE A 91 25.94 -17.33 15.01
C PHE A 91 24.81 -17.36 16.07
N GLY A 92 23.95 -18.39 16.04
CA GLY A 92 22.81 -18.52 16.95
C GLY A 92 21.65 -17.54 16.69
N LYS A 93 21.68 -16.81 15.57
CA LYS A 93 20.59 -15.93 15.12
C LYS A 93 19.96 -16.50 13.86
N ASN A 94 18.63 -16.41 13.76
CA ASN A 94 17.90 -16.79 12.56
C ASN A 94 17.85 -15.60 11.60
N PHE A 95 18.27 -15.83 10.36
CA PHE A 95 18.28 -14.86 9.27
C PHE A 95 17.29 -15.27 8.19
N ARG A 96 16.46 -14.31 7.77
CA ARG A 96 15.47 -14.49 6.71
C ARG A 96 16.12 -14.52 5.34
N VAL A 97 15.88 -15.58 4.57
CA VAL A 97 16.26 -15.69 3.16
C VAL A 97 15.09 -15.23 2.30
N THR A 98 15.34 -14.19 1.52
CA THR A 98 14.40 -13.69 0.49
C THR A 98 15.02 -13.87 -0.88
N MET A 99 14.26 -14.45 -1.81
CA MET A 99 14.57 -14.45 -3.23
C MET A 99 13.87 -13.26 -3.88
N GLN A 100 14.64 -12.43 -4.58
CA GLN A 100 14.17 -11.25 -5.31
C GLN A 100 14.80 -11.26 -6.70
N ALA A 101 14.04 -10.84 -7.72
CA ALA A 101 14.62 -10.49 -9.01
C ALA A 101 15.62 -9.33 -8.85
N ASP A 102 16.68 -9.28 -9.66
CA ASP A 102 17.68 -8.21 -9.61
C ASP A 102 17.03 -6.83 -9.83
N SER A 103 17.61 -5.80 -9.24
CA SER A 103 17.07 -4.43 -9.21
C SER A 103 16.70 -3.87 -10.58
N GLU A 104 17.49 -4.16 -11.61
CA GLU A 104 17.27 -3.73 -12.99
C GLU A 104 16.00 -4.32 -13.62
N HIS A 105 15.48 -5.42 -13.08
CA HIS A 105 14.30 -6.13 -13.60
C HIS A 105 13.01 -5.78 -12.85
N ARG A 106 13.06 -4.86 -11.86
CA ARG A 106 11.91 -4.46 -11.04
C ARG A 106 11.31 -3.09 -11.39
N SER A 107 12.01 -2.26 -12.17
CA SER A 107 11.46 -0.99 -12.65
C SER A 107 10.75 -1.23 -13.99
N SER A 108 9.43 -1.40 -13.93
CA SER A 108 8.54 -1.28 -15.10
C SER A 108 7.89 0.10 -15.11
#